data_AF-A0A4Y8C9B8-F1
#
_entry.id   AF-A0A4Y8C9B8-F1
#
_cell.length_a   1.000
_cell.length_b   1.000
_cell.length_c   1.000
_cell.angle_alpha   90.00
_cell.angle_beta   90.00
_cell.angle_gamma   90.00
#
_symmetry.space_group_name_H-M   'P 1'
#
loop_
_entity.id
_entity.type
_entity.pdbx_description
1 polymer ?
#
loop_
_entity_poly.entity_id
_entity_poly.type
_entity_poly.pdbx_seq_one_letter_code
_entity_poly.pdbx_strand_id
1 'polypeptide(L)'
;EFAKSLGCEKLATGHYARLENNLIKTAVDESKDQSYFLASADKEALKYLIFPLGEMKKEDVKKFASTIEVLKSFATQKESSEICFVEDTYVQVLDQFMDTKIPGEVLDSSGKVV
;
A
#
# COMPACT_ATOMS: atom_id res chain seq x y z
N GLU A 1 9.95 -15.47 5.50
CA GLU A 1 9.83 -16.93 5.69
C GLU A 1 9.44 -17.69 4.43
N PHE A 2 8.24 -17.53 3.85
CA PHE A 2 7.85 -18.27 2.64
C PHE A 2 8.86 -18.15 1.48
N ALA A 3 9.27 -16.92 1.10
CA ALA A 3 10.29 -16.72 0.07
C ALA A 3 11.63 -17.43 0.39
N LYS A 4 12.04 -17.46 1.67
CA LYS A 4 13.25 -18.18 2.10
C LYS A 4 13.11 -19.69 1.93
N SER A 5 11.92 -20.23 2.23
CA SER A 5 11.63 -21.67 2.04
C SER A 5 11.69 -22.11 0.57
N LEU A 6 11.48 -21.16 -0.36
CA LEU A 6 11.66 -21.37 -1.80
C LEU A 6 13.11 -21.14 -2.27
N GLY A 7 14.04 -20.85 -1.37
CA GLY A 7 15.43 -20.54 -1.70
C GLY A 7 15.66 -19.14 -2.29
N CYS A 8 14.69 -18.22 -2.18
CA CYS A 8 14.86 -16.86 -2.68
C CYS A 8 15.77 -16.04 -1.74
N GLU A 9 16.77 -15.36 -2.31
CA GLU A 9 17.66 -14.46 -1.58
C GLU A 9 17.01 -13.11 -1.26
N LYS A 10 16.08 -12.67 -2.10
CA LYS A 10 15.42 -11.37 -2.03
C LYS A 10 13.92 -11.50 -2.35
N LEU A 11 13.13 -10.56 -1.86
CA LEU A 11 11.71 -10.40 -2.12
C LEU A 11 11.47 -9.01 -2.71
N ALA A 12 11.02 -8.96 -3.97
CA ALA A 12 10.60 -7.73 -4.60
C ALA A 12 9.11 -7.48 -4.35
N THR A 13 8.75 -6.23 -4.11
CA THR A 13 7.34 -5.80 -4.06
C THR A 13 7.14 -4.56 -4.91
N GLY A 14 5.90 -4.30 -5.32
CA GLY A 14 5.54 -3.11 -6.09
C GLY A 14 5.41 -1.84 -5.26
N HIS A 15 5.99 -1.79 -4.05
CA HIS A 15 5.92 -0.60 -3.22
C HIS A 15 6.73 0.55 -3.82
N TYR A 16 6.15 1.74 -3.78
CA TYR A 16 6.84 3.00 -4.03
C TYR A 16 7.51 3.43 -2.74
N ALA A 17 8.72 2.92 -2.51
CA ALA A 17 9.62 3.32 -1.44
C ALA A 17 11.04 2.96 -1.86
N ARG A 18 12.05 3.49 -1.17
CA ARG A 18 13.45 3.18 -1.45
C ARG A 18 14.13 2.57 -0.26
N LEU A 19 15.16 1.76 -0.53
CA LEU A 19 16.04 1.21 0.49
C LEU A 19 17.46 1.71 0.25
N GLU A 20 18.01 2.40 1.24
CA GLU A 20 19.39 2.87 1.20
C GLU A 20 20.02 2.61 2.56
N ASN A 21 21.15 1.88 2.59
CA ASN A 21 21.85 1.51 3.82
C ASN A 21 20.94 0.86 4.90
N ASN A 22 20.02 -0.01 4.47
CA ASN A 22 19.00 -0.65 5.33
C ASN A 22 18.04 0.33 6.03
N LEU A 23 17.86 1.52 5.46
CA LEU A 23 16.85 2.49 5.87
C LEU A 23 15.80 2.63 4.77
N ILE A 24 14.54 2.73 5.18
CA ILE A 24 13.45 3.08 4.28
C ILE A 24 13.56 4.58 4.00
N LYS A 25 13.54 4.95 2.72
CA LYS A 25 13.46 6.33 2.24
C LYS A 25 12.19 6.51 1.42
N THR A 26 11.74 7.75 1.34
CA THR A 26 10.62 8.14 0.48
C THR A 26 10.95 7.83 -0.98
N ALA A 27 9.94 7.42 -1.74
CA ALA A 27 10.02 7.25 -3.19
C ALA A 27 10.32 8.57 -3.91
N VAL A 28 10.79 8.47 -5.15
CA VAL A 28 10.92 9.62 -6.05
C VAL A 28 9.56 10.21 -6.42
N ASP A 29 8.52 9.38 -6.51
CA ASP A 29 7.14 9.81 -6.72
C ASP A 29 6.45 10.04 -5.37
N GLU A 30 6.52 11.27 -4.87
CA GLU A 30 5.89 11.64 -3.59
C GLU A 30 4.38 11.38 -3.56
N SER A 31 3.70 11.49 -4.71
CA SER A 31 2.26 11.27 -4.80
C SER A 31 1.86 9.80 -4.61
N LYS A 32 2.83 8.90 -4.72
CA LYS A 32 2.69 7.45 -4.56
C LYS A 32 3.53 6.91 -3.42
N ASP A 33 4.22 7.75 -2.65
CA ASP A 33 5.10 7.28 -1.59
C ASP A 33 4.34 6.41 -0.59
N GLN A 34 4.90 5.22 -0.34
CA GLN A 34 4.36 4.21 0.56
C GLN A 34 5.32 3.95 1.73
N SER A 35 6.32 4.82 1.94
CA SER A 35 7.27 4.68 3.04
C SER A 35 6.58 4.68 4.41
N TYR A 36 5.48 5.43 4.55
CA TYR A 36 4.66 5.46 5.76
C TYR A 36 4.14 4.07 6.17
N PHE A 37 3.56 3.32 5.23
CA PHE A 37 3.03 1.99 5.51
C PHE A 37 4.13 0.97 5.85
N LEU A 38 5.35 1.22 5.39
CA LEU A 38 6.50 0.38 5.65
C LEU A 38 7.25 0.77 6.94
N ALA A 39 6.85 1.85 7.63
CA ALA A 39 7.56 2.34 8.82
C ALA A 39 7.60 1.33 9.98
N SER A 40 6.63 0.40 10.04
CA SER A 40 6.57 -0.68 11.03
C SER A 40 7.23 -1.98 10.57
N ALA A 41 7.83 -2.01 9.37
CA ALA A 41 8.50 -3.20 8.86
C ALA A 41 9.67 -3.60 9.76
N ASP A 42 9.84 -4.91 9.98
CA ASP A 42 10.98 -5.43 10.72
C ASP A 42 12.29 -5.03 10.01
N LYS A 43 13.17 -4.37 10.76
CA LYS A 43 14.49 -3.92 10.28
C LYS A 43 15.30 -5.07 9.70
N GLU A 44 15.21 -6.26 10.29
CA GLU A 44 15.93 -7.43 9.81
C GLU A 44 15.36 -7.98 8.50
N ALA A 45 14.10 -7.66 8.18
CA ALA A 45 13.51 -8.01 6.89
C ALA A 45 14.02 -7.11 5.76
N LEU A 46 14.40 -5.86 6.04
CA LEU A 46 14.78 -4.87 5.02
C LEU A 46 15.95 -5.33 4.15
N LYS A 47 16.92 -6.06 4.71
CA LYS A 47 18.05 -6.61 3.96
C LYS A 47 17.65 -7.64 2.90
N TYR A 48 16.42 -8.16 2.96
CA TYR A 48 15.88 -9.10 1.98
C TYR A 48 14.93 -8.44 0.98
N LEU A 49 14.54 -7.17 1.18
CA LEU A 49 13.54 -6.52 0.36
C LEU A 49 14.17 -5.75 -0.83
N ILE A 50 13.40 -5.66 -1.92
CA ILE A 50 13.68 -4.81 -3.08
C ILE A 50 12.39 -4.05 -3.43
N PHE A 51 12.52 -2.76 -3.74
CA PHE A 51 11.43 -1.89 -4.17
C PHE A 51 11.74 -1.29 -5.56
N PRO A 52 11.49 -2.04 -6.65
CA PRO A 52 11.91 -1.62 -7.99
C PRO A 52 11.27 -0.32 -8.49
N LEU A 53 10.10 0.02 -7.95
CA LEU A 53 9.34 1.20 -8.36
C LEU A 53 9.74 2.47 -7.59
N GLY A 54 10.56 2.35 -6.56
CA GLY A 54 10.95 3.47 -5.68
C GLY A 54 11.65 4.64 -6.37
N GLU A 55 12.32 4.38 -7.50
CA GLU A 55 13.05 5.37 -8.30
C GLU A 55 12.26 5.85 -9.53
N MET A 56 10.99 5.47 -9.67
CA MET A 56 10.20 5.76 -10.86
C MET A 56 8.94 6.55 -10.51
N LYS A 57 8.54 7.45 -11.42
CA LYS A 57 7.19 8.02 -11.39
C LYS A 57 6.17 7.01 -11.90
N LYS A 58 4.97 7.02 -11.34
CA LYS A 58 3.89 6.12 -11.75
C LYS A 58 3.55 6.24 -13.22
N GLU A 59 3.56 7.46 -13.73
CA GLU A 59 3.34 7.72 -15.15
C GLU A 59 4.37 7.00 -16.04
N ASP A 60 5.64 6.98 -15.63
CA ASP A 60 6.72 6.36 -16.39
C ASP A 60 6.67 4.84 -16.27
N VAL A 61 6.25 4.31 -15.12
CA VAL A 61 5.95 2.87 -14.96
C VAL A 61 4.82 2.45 -15.91
N LYS A 62 3.73 3.23 -16.03
CA LYS A 62 2.63 2.93 -16.96
C LYS A 62 3.07 3.05 -18.42
N LYS A 63 3.85 4.08 -18.77
CA LYS A 63 4.44 4.22 -20.12
C LYS A 63 5.33 3.01 -20.44
N PHE A 64 6.21 2.61 -19.53
CA PHE A 64 7.06 1.44 -19.69
C PHE A 64 6.25 0.13 -19.83
N ALA A 65 5.23 -0.07 -19.00
CA ALA A 65 4.33 -1.22 -19.14
C ALA A 65 3.63 -1.26 -20.50
N SER A 66 3.29 -0.10 -21.07
CA SER A 66 2.61 -0.03 -22.38
C SER A 66 3.49 -0.47 -23.57
N THR A 67 4.82 -0.49 -23.41
CA THR A 67 5.75 -0.96 -24.45
C THR A 67 5.94 -2.49 -24.43
N ILE A 68 5.44 -3.17 -23.40
CA ILE A 68 5.57 -4.61 -23.21
C ILE A 68 4.19 -5.24 -23.43
N GLU A 69 4.03 -6.05 -24.48
CA GLU A 69 2.72 -6.53 -24.93
C GLU A 69 1.92 -7.23 -23.82
N VAL A 70 2.56 -8.11 -23.03
CA VAL A 70 1.89 -8.82 -21.92
C VAL A 70 1.49 -7.91 -20.75
N LEU A 71 2.06 -6.70 -20.66
CA LEU A 71 1.80 -5.74 -19.58
C LEU A 71 0.88 -4.59 -19.98
N LYS A 72 0.46 -4.53 -21.24
CA LYS A 72 -0.28 -3.41 -21.80
C LYS A 72 -1.61 -3.13 -21.09
N SER A 73 -2.28 -4.17 -20.59
CA SER A 73 -3.50 -4.04 -19.79
C SER A 73 -3.27 -3.34 -18.44
N PHE A 74 -2.12 -3.57 -17.79
CA PHE A 74 -1.76 -2.91 -16.53
C PHE A 74 -1.46 -1.41 -16.71
N ALA A 75 -1.04 -1.00 -17.90
CA ALA A 75 -0.78 0.41 -18.19
C ALA A 75 -2.06 1.27 -18.07
N THR A 76 -3.22 0.72 -18.45
CA THR A 76 -4.52 1.41 -18.40
C THR A 76 -5.34 1.08 -17.16
N GLN A 77 -4.97 0.03 -16.42
CA GLN A 77 -5.68 -0.38 -15.21
C GLN A 77 -5.76 0.74 -14.17
N LYS A 78 -6.94 0.87 -13.56
CA LYS A 78 -7.18 1.75 -12.40
C LYS A 78 -6.45 1.20 -11.18
N GLU A 79 -5.91 2.11 -10.38
CA GLU A 79 -5.21 1.74 -9.15
C GLU A 79 -6.22 1.35 -8.06
N SER A 80 -5.84 0.37 -7.25
CA SER A 80 -6.57 0.04 -6.03
C SER A 80 -6.39 1.18 -5.03
N SER A 81 -7.50 1.79 -4.60
CA SER A 81 -7.51 2.87 -3.60
C SER A 81 -8.03 2.43 -2.23
N GLU A 82 -8.67 1.27 -2.15
CA GLU A 82 -9.32 0.78 -0.94
C GLU A 82 -8.47 -0.29 -0.22
N ILE A 83 -8.81 -0.54 1.05
CA ILE A 83 -8.24 -1.65 1.81
C ILE A 83 -8.58 -2.97 1.11
N CYS A 84 -7.59 -3.82 0.86
CA CYS A 84 -7.71 -5.01 -0.01
C CYS A 84 -8.84 -5.99 0.36
N PHE A 85 -9.29 -6.01 1.61
CA PHE A 85 -10.34 -6.91 2.10
C PHE A 85 -11.72 -6.24 2.23
N VAL A 86 -11.84 -4.96 1.88
CA VAL A 86 -13.11 -4.23 1.89
C VAL A 86 -13.71 -4.31 0.50
N GLU A 87 -14.82 -5.03 0.38
CA GLU A 87 -15.52 -5.21 -0.91
C GLU A 87 -16.41 -4.01 -1.24
N ASP A 88 -17.28 -3.59 -0.31
CA ASP A 88 -18.16 -2.42 -0.49
C ASP A 88 -17.91 -1.31 0.54
N THR A 89 -18.13 -1.57 1.84
CA THR A 89 -18.05 -0.53 2.89
C THR A 89 -17.28 -0.98 4.12
N TYR A 90 -16.60 -0.04 4.78
CA TYR A 90 -15.92 -0.29 6.06
C TYR A 90 -16.89 -0.74 7.16
N VAL A 91 -18.14 -0.24 7.15
CA VAL A 91 -19.16 -0.59 8.15
C VAL A 91 -19.51 -2.08 8.09
N GLN A 92 -19.66 -2.65 6.89
CA GLN A 92 -19.92 -4.08 6.73
C GLN A 92 -18.78 -4.96 7.27
N VAL A 93 -17.52 -4.49 7.19
CA VAL A 93 -16.41 -5.20 7.82
C VAL A 93 -16.51 -5.12 9.33
N LEU A 94 -16.79 -3.93 9.88
CA LEU A 94 -16.92 -3.73 11.32
C LEU A 94 -18.11 -4.51 11.93
N ASP A 95 -19.21 -4.64 11.19
CA ASP A 95 -20.40 -5.42 11.59
C ASP A 95 -20.09 -6.90 11.89
N GLN A 96 -18.97 -7.43 11.37
CA GLN A 96 -18.53 -8.80 11.66
C GLN A 96 -17.87 -8.95 13.05
N PHE A 97 -17.44 -7.84 13.64
CA PHE A 97 -16.67 -7.82 14.89
C PHE A 97 -17.37 -7.06 16.02
N MET A 98 -18.30 -6.17 15.71
CA MET A 98 -19.02 -5.34 16.69
C MET A 98 -20.39 -4.89 16.18
N ASP A 99 -21.27 -4.50 17.11
CA ASP A 99 -22.54 -3.86 16.75
C ASP A 99 -22.30 -2.38 16.39
N THR A 100 -22.34 -2.07 15.09
CA THR A 100 -22.13 -0.71 14.59
C THR A 100 -23.37 0.18 14.66
N LYS A 101 -24.52 -0.39 15.04
CA LYS A 101 -25.83 0.30 15.04
C LYS A 101 -26.24 0.81 16.41
N ILE A 102 -25.35 0.74 17.40
CA ILE A 102 -25.59 1.27 18.74
C ILE A 102 -25.80 2.78 18.61
N PRO A 103 -27.00 3.31 18.95
CA PRO A 103 -27.29 4.73 18.83
C PRO A 103 -26.55 5.53 19.91
N GLY A 104 -26.20 6.78 19.59
CA GLY A 104 -25.58 7.73 20.51
C GLY A 104 -25.82 9.18 20.07
N GLU A 105 -25.58 10.12 20.97
CA GLU A 105 -25.67 11.55 20.66
C GLU A 105 -24.42 12.00 19.91
N VAL A 106 -24.61 12.68 18.77
CA VAL A 106 -23.53 13.40 18.09
C VAL A 106 -23.52 14.82 18.64
N LEU A 107 -22.39 15.25 19.20
CA LEU A 107 -22.24 16.59 19.75
C LEU A 107 -21.43 17.46 18.79
N ASP A 108 -21.84 18.71 18.62
CA ASP A 108 -21.02 19.72 17.96
C ASP A 108 -19.86 20.19 18.86
N SER A 109 -19.01 21.09 18.34
CA SER A 109 -17.86 21.61 19.10
C SER A 109 -18.23 22.45 20.32
N SER A 110 -19.50 22.82 20.50
CA SER A 110 -20.04 23.51 21.68
C SER A 110 -20.68 22.55 22.70
N GLY A 111 -20.74 21.25 22.38
CA GLY A 111 -21.36 20.22 23.21
C GLY A 111 -22.87 20.08 23.02
N LYS A 112 -23.44 20.66 21.95
CA LYS A 112 -24.87 20.55 21.65
C LYS A 112 -25.14 19.34 20.74
N VAL A 113 -26.20 18.60 21.05
CA VAL A 113 -26.68 17.47 20.21
C VAL A 113 -27.11 17.97 18.82
N VAL A 114 -26.68 17.28 17.77
CA VAL A 114 -26.98 17.54 16.35
C VAL A 114 -27.47 16.31 15.60
#